data_AF-A0A9X1SG30-F1
#
_entry.id   AF-A0A9X1SG30-F1
#
_cell.length_a   1.000
_cell.length_b   1.000
_cell.length_c   1.000
_cell.angle_alpha   90.00
_cell.angle_beta   90.00
_cell.angle_gamma   90.00
#
_symmetry.space_group_name_H-M   'P 1'
#
loop_
_entity.id
_entity.type
_entity.pdbx_description
1 polymer ?
#
loop_
_entity_poly.entity_id
_entity_poly.type
_entity_poly.pdbx_seq_one_letter_code
_entity_poly.pdbx_strand_id
1 'polypeptide(L)'
;MHIRSLFFVLACLVFFTGCPSGQGSQGVGVTDPEVAQTVSNQVVEFVEGAAKSPKSAKGRLDLMLESLDGAAERGGEFVKVRDEAKKLQSMYEAKAGDAELKAQLETLKSAANALTASAS
;
A
#
# COMPACT_ATOMS: atom_id res chain seq x y z
N MET A 1 -58.44 -1.42 -27.16
CA MET A 1 -58.43 -2.61 -26.29
C MET A 1 -57.08 -2.72 -25.57
N HIS A 2 -56.97 -2.02 -24.44
CA HIS A 2 -55.80 -1.92 -23.57
C HIS A 2 -55.82 -2.97 -22.45
N ILE A 3 -55.81 -4.27 -22.80
CA ILE A 3 -55.93 -5.34 -21.77
C ILE A 3 -54.88 -6.46 -21.95
N ARG A 4 -54.06 -6.45 -23.02
CA ARG A 4 -53.09 -7.55 -23.28
C ARG A 4 -51.66 -7.31 -22.78
N SER A 5 -51.42 -6.22 -22.04
CA SER A 5 -50.07 -5.81 -21.61
C SER A 5 -49.94 -5.65 -20.08
N LEU A 6 -50.67 -6.44 -19.30
CA LEU A 6 -50.62 -6.40 -17.83
C LEU A 6 -50.18 -7.72 -17.18
N PHE A 7 -50.19 -8.83 -17.93
CA PHE A 7 -49.78 -10.14 -17.39
C PHE A 7 -48.26 -10.36 -17.35
N PHE A 8 -47.48 -9.59 -18.13
CA PHE A 8 -46.03 -9.77 -18.18
C PHE A 8 -45.27 -9.01 -17.07
N VAL A 9 -45.90 -8.01 -16.44
CA VAL A 9 -45.26 -7.21 -15.38
C VAL A 9 -45.47 -7.85 -13.99
N LEU A 10 -46.52 -8.65 -13.81
CA LEU A 10 -46.82 -9.28 -12.52
C LEU A 10 -46.00 -10.55 -12.24
N ALA A 11 -45.38 -11.15 -13.26
CA ALA A 11 -44.56 -12.35 -13.10
C ALA A 11 -43.11 -12.06 -12.63
N CYS A 12 -42.62 -10.83 -12.76
CA CYS A 12 -41.27 -10.46 -12.33
C CYS A 12 -41.17 -10.08 -10.84
N LEU A 13 -42.30 -9.89 -10.15
CA LEU A 13 -42.33 -9.41 -8.76
C LEU A 13 -42.23 -10.52 -7.70
N VAL A 14 -42.17 -11.79 -8.10
CA VAL A 14 -42.21 -12.94 -7.16
C VAL A 14 -40.85 -13.65 -7.00
N PHE A 15 -39.78 -13.16 -7.63
CA PHE A 15 -38.44 -13.79 -7.55
C PHE A 15 -37.45 -13.12 -6.56
N PHE A 16 -37.88 -12.13 -5.78
CA PHE A 16 -37.01 -11.44 -4.80
C PHE A 16 -37.36 -11.75 -3.33
N THR A 17 -37.77 -12.99 -3.05
CA THR A 17 -37.86 -13.51 -1.67
C THR A 17 -36.94 -14.71 -1.52
N GLY A 18 -35.65 -14.41 -1.33
CA GLY A 18 -34.60 -15.38 -1.01
C GLY A 18 -33.37 -14.67 -0.45
N CYS A 19 -33.30 -14.58 0.89
CA CYS A 19 -32.17 -14.16 1.74
C CYS A 19 -30.80 -14.75 1.31
N PRO A 20 -29.63 -14.20 1.73
CA PRO A 20 -29.42 -13.54 3.04
C PRO A 20 -28.49 -12.30 3.02
N SER A 21 -28.36 -11.69 4.20
CA SER A 21 -27.12 -11.09 4.72
C SER A 21 -26.19 -10.37 3.74
N GLY A 22 -26.16 -9.06 3.83
CA GLY A 22 -25.14 -8.26 3.18
C GLY A 22 -25.33 -6.79 3.50
N GLN A 23 -24.99 -6.44 4.73
CA GLN A 23 -24.67 -5.08 5.12
C GLN A 23 -23.87 -4.41 3.99
N GLY A 24 -24.29 -3.19 3.64
CA GLY A 24 -23.84 -2.37 2.53
C GLY A 24 -22.56 -2.82 1.82
N SER A 25 -22.65 -2.90 0.49
CA SER A 25 -21.49 -2.77 -0.38
C SER A 25 -20.88 -1.37 -0.17
N GLN A 26 -20.18 -1.19 0.95
CA GLN A 26 -19.04 -0.30 1.04
C GLN A 26 -18.05 -0.90 0.04
N GLY A 27 -17.59 -0.11 -0.92
CA GLY A 27 -16.49 -0.52 -1.79
C GLY A 27 -15.41 -1.12 -0.90
N VAL A 28 -14.88 -2.28 -1.30
CA VAL A 28 -13.70 -2.89 -0.68
C VAL A 28 -12.52 -1.94 -0.88
N GLY A 29 -12.49 -0.87 -0.08
CA GLY A 29 -11.36 0.02 0.05
C GLY A 29 -10.27 -0.77 0.72
N VAL A 30 -9.09 -0.82 0.09
CA VAL A 30 -7.91 -1.44 0.68
C VAL A 30 -7.69 -0.80 2.05
N THR A 31 -7.68 -1.63 3.09
CA THR A 31 -7.57 -1.16 4.47
C THR A 31 -6.13 -0.73 4.77
N ASP A 32 -5.94 0.20 5.72
CA ASP A 32 -4.61 0.63 6.15
C ASP A 32 -3.66 -0.52 6.54
N PRO A 33 -4.07 -1.59 7.24
CA PRO A 33 -3.20 -2.76 7.48
C PRO A 33 -2.74 -3.48 6.21
N GLU A 34 -3.61 -3.63 5.19
CA GLU A 34 -3.22 -4.26 3.92
C GLU A 34 -2.18 -3.43 3.16
N VAL A 35 -2.33 -2.10 3.19
CA VAL A 35 -1.35 -1.18 2.60
C VAL A 35 -0.06 -1.15 3.41
N ALA A 36 -0.14 -1.14 4.74
CA ALA A 36 1.01 -1.20 5.64
C ALA A 36 1.84 -2.47 5.39
N GLN A 37 1.18 -3.62 5.26
CA GLN A 37 1.86 -4.88 4.95
C GLN A 37 2.53 -4.85 3.57
N THR A 38 1.84 -4.31 2.56
CA THR A 38 2.39 -4.17 1.20
C THR A 38 3.63 -3.28 1.19
N VAL A 39 3.54 -2.10 1.80
CA VAL A 39 4.64 -1.14 1.93
C VAL A 39 5.81 -1.77 2.69
N SER A 40 5.53 -2.44 3.80
CA SER A 40 6.57 -3.09 4.59
C SER A 40 7.30 -4.17 3.79
N ASN A 41 6.58 -5.02 3.07
CA ASN A 41 7.18 -6.06 2.22
C ASN A 41 8.08 -5.44 1.14
N GLN A 42 7.58 -4.43 0.43
CA GLN A 42 8.35 -3.73 -0.60
C GLN A 42 9.64 -3.13 -0.05
N VAL A 43 9.57 -2.48 1.13
CA VAL A 43 10.74 -1.88 1.77
C VAL A 43 11.73 -2.94 2.25
N VAL A 44 11.26 -4.03 2.86
CA VAL A 44 12.13 -5.11 3.33
C VAL A 44 12.85 -5.76 2.15
N GLU A 45 12.14 -6.09 1.08
CA GLU A 45 12.74 -6.68 -0.13
C GLU A 45 13.77 -5.73 -0.78
N PHE A 46 13.45 -4.43 -0.83
CA PHE A 46 14.39 -3.42 -1.28
C PHE A 46 15.65 -3.40 -0.40
N VAL A 47 15.51 -3.37 0.92
CA VAL A 47 16.64 -3.31 1.85
C VAL A 47 17.53 -4.54 1.73
N GLU A 48 16.95 -5.74 1.67
CA GLU A 48 17.71 -6.98 1.50
C GLU A 48 18.44 -7.02 0.15
N GLY A 49 17.80 -6.51 -0.90
CA GLY A 49 18.41 -6.35 -2.22
C GLY A 49 19.50 -5.26 -2.26
N ALA A 50 19.35 -4.19 -1.49
CA ALA A 50 20.29 -3.07 -1.42
C ALA A 50 21.49 -3.38 -0.53
N ALA A 51 21.33 -4.17 0.53
CA ALA A 51 22.42 -4.56 1.42
C ALA A 51 23.59 -5.26 0.70
N LYS A 52 23.29 -6.00 -0.37
CA LYS A 52 24.28 -6.69 -1.23
C LYS A 52 25.04 -5.74 -2.15
N SER A 53 24.41 -4.66 -2.59
CA SER A 53 25.01 -3.67 -3.52
C SER A 53 24.35 -2.31 -3.31
N PRO A 54 24.73 -1.57 -2.25
CA PRO A 54 24.01 -0.37 -1.82
C PRO A 54 23.98 0.68 -2.91
N LYS A 55 25.14 1.01 -3.50
CA LYS A 55 25.29 2.04 -4.53
C LYS A 55 24.47 1.78 -5.81
N SER A 56 24.18 0.52 -6.13
CA SER A 56 23.39 0.16 -7.31
C SER A 56 21.88 0.19 -7.05
N ALA A 57 21.45 0.41 -5.81
CA ALA A 57 20.03 0.35 -5.45
C ALA A 57 19.27 1.66 -5.69
N LYS A 58 19.95 2.78 -6.03
CA LYS A 58 19.30 4.09 -6.26
C LYS A 58 18.09 4.00 -7.20
N GLY A 59 18.24 3.38 -8.37
CA GLY A 59 17.13 3.29 -9.33
C GLY A 59 15.92 2.50 -8.80
N ARG A 60 16.13 1.52 -7.94
CA ARG A 60 15.02 0.80 -7.27
C ARG A 60 14.39 1.63 -6.16
N LEU A 61 15.19 2.47 -5.48
CA LEU A 61 14.69 3.39 -4.47
C LEU A 61 13.77 4.45 -5.09
N ASP A 62 14.13 5.02 -6.24
CA ASP A 62 13.28 6.00 -6.94
C ASP A 62 11.89 5.41 -7.27
N LEU A 63 11.83 4.19 -7.82
CA LEU A 63 10.57 3.50 -8.08
C LEU A 63 9.75 3.22 -6.81
N MET A 64 10.44 2.87 -5.72
CA MET A 64 9.79 2.63 -4.43
C MET A 64 9.25 3.94 -3.85
N LEU A 65 9.97 5.06 -4.00
CA LEU A 65 9.55 6.37 -3.52
C LEU A 65 8.23 6.82 -4.16
N GLU A 66 8.02 6.58 -5.45
CA GLU A 66 6.75 6.86 -6.12
C GLU A 66 5.57 6.13 -5.44
N SER A 67 5.80 4.87 -5.06
CA SER A 67 4.80 4.07 -4.33
C SER A 67 4.60 4.56 -2.89
N LEU A 68 5.68 4.97 -2.21
CA LEU A 68 5.65 5.49 -0.85
C LEU A 68 4.99 6.87 -0.75
N ASP A 69 5.13 7.73 -1.76
CA ASP A 69 4.45 9.04 -1.79
C ASP A 69 2.92 8.85 -1.82
N GLY A 70 2.40 7.88 -2.59
CA GLY A 70 0.97 7.53 -2.57
C GLY A 70 0.52 6.84 -1.28
N ALA A 71 1.37 6.03 -0.66
CA ALA A 71 1.06 5.44 0.65
C ALA A 71 1.01 6.51 1.75
N ALA A 72 1.90 7.50 1.69
CA ALA A 72 2.03 8.57 2.68
C ALA A 72 0.83 9.53 2.71
N GLU A 73 -0.05 9.52 1.70
CA GLU A 73 -1.34 10.23 1.75
C GLU A 73 -2.23 9.75 2.90
N ARG A 74 -2.00 8.53 3.41
CA ARG A 74 -2.66 7.99 4.61
C ARG A 74 -2.15 8.59 5.92
N GLY A 75 -1.03 9.32 5.87
CA GLY A 75 -0.43 10.00 7.02
C GLY A 75 0.30 9.06 8.00
N GLY A 76 0.60 9.57 9.19
CA GLY A 76 1.13 8.79 10.31
C GLY A 76 2.46 8.08 10.00
N GLU A 77 2.51 6.78 10.25
CA GLU A 77 3.73 5.95 10.10
C GLU A 77 4.13 5.81 8.62
N PHE A 78 3.20 5.90 7.66
CA PHE A 78 3.51 5.87 6.22
C PHE A 78 4.39 7.05 5.80
N VAL A 79 4.15 8.23 6.40
CA VAL A 79 4.97 9.44 6.20
C VAL A 79 6.40 9.20 6.68
N LYS A 80 6.57 8.55 7.84
CA LYS A 80 7.91 8.25 8.37
C LYS A 80 8.70 7.32 7.44
N VAL A 81 8.07 6.26 6.94
CA VAL A 81 8.73 5.33 6.00
C VAL A 81 9.18 6.05 4.74
N ARG A 82 8.32 6.90 4.17
CA ARG A 82 8.67 7.73 3.01
C ARG A 82 9.82 8.70 3.33
N ASP A 83 9.78 9.38 4.46
CA ASP A 83 10.80 10.38 4.81
C ASP A 83 12.19 9.73 5.01
N GLU A 84 12.23 8.53 5.62
CA GLU A 84 13.48 7.75 5.72
C GLU A 84 13.97 7.26 4.35
N ALA A 85 13.07 6.94 3.42
CA ALA A 85 13.43 6.60 2.04
C ALA A 85 13.95 7.83 1.27
N LYS A 86 13.37 9.03 1.45
CA LYS A 86 13.86 10.29 0.86
C LYS A 86 15.23 10.68 1.41
N LYS A 87 15.47 10.43 2.69
CA LYS A 87 16.79 10.61 3.31
C LYS A 87 17.83 9.68 2.68
N LEU A 88 17.47 8.42 2.44
CA LEU A 88 18.34 7.48 1.72
C LEU A 88 18.62 7.94 0.28
N GLN A 89 17.62 8.49 -0.42
CA GLN A 89 17.80 9.06 -1.78
C GLN A 89 18.79 10.22 -1.77
N SER A 90 18.65 11.13 -0.80
CA SER A 90 19.58 12.26 -0.61
C SER A 90 21.00 11.77 -0.34
N MET A 91 21.17 10.69 0.43
CA MET A 91 22.48 10.06 0.67
C MET A 91 23.08 9.45 -0.62
N TYR A 92 22.26 8.84 -1.48
CA TYR A 92 22.71 8.38 -2.79
C TYR A 92 23.16 9.54 -3.68
N GLU A 93 22.45 10.66 -3.67
CA GLU A 93 22.82 11.87 -4.41
C GLU A 93 24.11 12.51 -3.90
N ALA A 94 24.28 12.52 -2.57
CA ALA A 94 25.50 12.94 -1.90
C ALA A 94 26.68 11.95 -2.07
N LYS A 95 26.46 10.80 -2.73
CA LYS A 95 27.45 9.72 -2.89
C LYS A 95 28.02 9.23 -1.54
N ALA A 96 27.15 9.10 -0.55
CA ALA A 96 27.51 8.60 0.78
C ALA A 96 28.24 7.24 0.74
N GLY A 97 29.02 6.96 1.78
CA GLY A 97 29.75 5.71 1.90
C GLY A 97 28.83 4.51 2.08
N ASP A 98 29.31 3.31 1.71
CA ASP A 98 28.52 2.07 1.85
C ASP A 98 28.09 1.78 3.29
N ALA A 99 28.90 2.20 4.28
CA ALA A 99 28.57 2.07 5.69
C ALA A 99 27.39 2.96 6.11
N GLU A 100 27.35 4.20 5.64
CA GLU A 100 26.26 5.15 5.91
C GLU A 100 24.97 4.70 5.22
N LEU A 101 25.07 4.26 3.97
CA LEU A 101 23.94 3.70 3.22
C LEU A 101 23.36 2.47 3.93
N LYS A 102 24.21 1.55 4.41
CA LYS A 102 23.75 0.38 5.17
C LYS A 102 23.06 0.77 6.48
N ALA A 103 23.61 1.71 7.23
CA ALA A 103 22.98 2.18 8.47
C ALA A 103 21.60 2.81 8.21
N GLN A 104 21.47 3.61 7.13
CA GLN A 104 20.21 4.20 6.74
C GLN A 104 19.21 3.16 6.21
N LEU A 105 19.67 2.13 5.49
CA LEU A 105 18.83 1.00 5.05
C LEU A 105 18.22 0.23 6.24
N GLU A 106 18.99 0.02 7.31
CA GLU A 106 18.47 -0.63 8.53
C GLU A 106 17.45 0.25 9.26
N THR A 107 17.63 1.58 9.22
CA THR A 107 16.67 2.54 9.79
C THR A 107 15.36 2.52 8.99
N LEU A 108 15.45 2.50 7.66
CA LEU A 108 14.30 2.37 6.77
C LEU A 108 13.55 1.04 7.00
N LYS A 109 14.28 -0.07 7.14
CA LYS A 109 13.70 -1.38 7.49
C LYS A 109 12.98 -1.35 8.84
N SER A 110 13.56 -0.69 9.83
CA SER A 110 12.96 -0.54 11.16
C SER A 110 11.67 0.28 11.10
N ALA A 111 11.65 1.37 10.32
CA ALA A 111 10.44 2.16 10.10
C ALA A 111 9.32 1.35 9.40
N ALA A 112 9.67 0.52 8.41
CA ALA A 112 8.72 -0.37 7.74
C ALA A 112 8.14 -1.44 8.69
N ASN A 113 8.96 -2.03 9.56
CA ASN A 113 8.47 -2.98 10.56
C ASN A 113 7.58 -2.31 11.62
N ALA A 114 7.86 -1.05 11.98
CA ALA A 114 7.01 -0.28 12.88
C ALA A 114 5.64 0.03 12.25
N LEU A 115 5.62 0.32 10.94
CA LEU A 115 4.40 0.58 10.18
C LEU A 115 3.39 -0.56 10.29
N THR A 116 3.82 -1.83 10.18
CA THR A 116 2.91 -2.98 10.33
C THR A 116 2.45 -3.16 11.77
N ALA A 117 3.33 -2.94 12.75
CA ALA A 117 2.97 -3.01 14.17
C ALA A 117 1.93 -1.94 14.57
N SER A 118 2.01 -0.75 13.97
CA SER A 118 1.10 0.36 14.23
C SER A 118 -0.22 0.29 13.45
N ALA A 119 -0.26 -0.47 12.37
CA ALA A 119 -1.47 -0.70 11.57
C ALA A 119 -2.26 -1.96 11.97
N SER A 120 -1.70 -2.76 12.89
CA SER A 120 -2.31 -4.00 13.45
C SER A 120 -3.28 -3.73 14.60
#